data_AF-A0A3A6R8G8-F1
#
_entry.id   AF-A0A3A6R8G8-F1
#
_cell.length_a   1.000
_cell.length_b   1.000
_cell.length_c   1.000
_cell.angle_alpha   90.00
_cell.angle_beta   90.00
_cell.angle_gamma   90.00
#
_symmetry.space_group_name_H-M   'P 1'
#
loop_
_entity.id
_entity.type
_entity.pdbx_description
1 polymer ?
#
loop_
_entity_poly.entity_id
_entity_poly.type
_entity_poly.pdbx_seq_one_letter_code
_entity_poly.pdbx_strand_id
1 'polypeptide(L)' 'MSFGEKPNRKRPVYFEQHADGYWCSVDGEPEYFKTKHEMYLYACEEERELIEITFENESQLRESGAFAREF' A
#
# COMPACT_ATOMS: atom_id res chain seq x y z
N MET A 1 -8.46 29.89 -14.35
CA MET A 1 -8.82 28.93 -13.29
C MET A 1 -7.79 27.82 -13.38
N SER A 2 -6.82 27.82 -12.48
CA SER A 2 -5.73 26.84 -12.48
C SER A 2 -6.30 25.48 -12.09
N PHE A 3 -6.11 24.48 -12.96
CA PHE A 3 -6.44 23.10 -12.68
C PHE A 3 -5.60 22.68 -11.48
N GLY A 4 -6.28 22.38 -10.37
CA GLY A 4 -5.67 22.06 -9.09
C GLY A 4 -4.55 21.03 -9.27
N GLU A 5 -3.42 21.35 -8.66
CA GLU A 5 -2.34 20.41 -8.38
C GLU A 5 -2.97 19.08 -7.98
N LYS A 6 -2.68 18.01 -8.75
CA LYS A 6 -3.06 16.67 -8.33
C LYS A 6 -2.53 16.54 -6.91
N PRO A 7 -3.36 16.26 -5.88
CA PRO A 7 -2.81 15.93 -4.58
C PRO A 7 -1.81 14.82 -4.84
N ASN A 8 -0.60 14.96 -4.31
CA ASN A 8 0.42 13.92 -4.35
C ASN A 8 -0.16 12.73 -3.56
N ARG A 9 -1.08 11.98 -4.19
CA ARG A 9 -1.81 10.87 -3.60
C ARG A 9 -0.74 9.82 -3.35
N LYS A 10 -0.29 9.77 -2.09
CA LYS A 10 0.55 8.69 -1.58
C LYS A 10 -0.07 7.37 -2.04
N ARG A 11 0.77 6.46 -2.55
CA ARG A 11 0.26 5.20 -3.08
C ARG A 11 -0.41 4.41 -1.95
N PRO A 12 -1.45 3.61 -2.27
CA PRO A 12 -2.03 2.70 -1.30
C PRO A 12 -0.97 1.79 -0.68
N VAL A 13 -1.23 1.37 0.55
CA VAL A 13 -0.48 0.31 1.21
C VAL A 13 -1.08 -1.02 0.77
N TYR A 14 -0.31 -1.77 -0.01
CA TYR A 14 -0.70 -3.12 -0.43
C TYR A 14 -0.27 -4.10 0.65
N PHE A 15 -1.15 -4.94 1.18
CA PHE A 15 -0.79 -5.83 2.28
C PHE A 15 -1.24 -7.27 2.05
N GLU A 16 -0.42 -8.23 2.48
CA GLU A 16 -0.74 -9.65 2.53
C GLU A 16 -0.77 -10.12 3.99
N GLN A 17 -1.82 -10.87 4.35
CA GLN A 17 -1.95 -11.43 5.68
C GLN A 17 -1.29 -12.82 5.75
N HIS A 18 -0.30 -12.95 6.61
CA HIS A 18 0.36 -14.22 6.92
C HIS A 18 0.08 -14.69 8.35
N ALA A 19 0.49 -15.92 8.67
CA ALA A 19 0.35 -16.47 10.01
C ALA A 19 1.19 -15.73 11.06
N ASP A 20 2.29 -15.11 10.64
CA ASP A 20 3.21 -14.37 11.49
C ASP A 20 2.91 -12.86 11.57
N GLY A 21 2.09 -12.30 10.69
CA GLY A 21 1.80 -10.86 10.66
C GLY A 21 1.30 -10.38 9.30
N TYR A 22 1.52 -9.09 9.02
CA TYR A 22 1.09 -8.40 7.81
C TYR A 22 2.30 -7.91 7.03
N TRP A 23 2.44 -8.41 5.81
CA TRP A 23 3.51 -8.02 4.90
C TRP A 23 2.97 -6.97 3.95
N CYS A 24 3.47 -5.75 4.08
CA CYS A 24 3.00 -4.58 3.36
C CYS A 24 4.01 -4.15 2.30
N SER A 25 3.53 -3.54 1.23
CA SER A 25 4.32 -2.78 0.29
C SER A 25 3.82 -1.34 0.27
N VAL A 26 4.70 -0.43 0.67
CA VAL A 26 4.43 1.01 0.72
C VAL A 26 5.38 1.69 -0.27
N ASP A 27 4.82 2.31 -1.31
CA ASP A 27 5.62 2.95 -2.38
C ASP A 27 6.69 2.04 -3.02
N GLY A 28 6.44 0.73 -3.05
CA GLY A 28 7.39 -0.27 -3.55
C GLY A 28 8.47 -0.69 -2.56
N GLU A 29 8.42 -0.21 -1.31
CA GLU A 29 9.25 -0.71 -0.22
C GLU A 29 8.49 -1.74 0.61
N PRO A 30 9.11 -2.89 0.96
CA PRO A 30 8.51 -3.87 1.85
C PRO A 30 8.53 -3.37 3.30
N GLU A 31 7.36 -3.34 3.93
CA GLU A 31 7.18 -3.07 5.35
C GLU A 31 6.50 -4.26 6.03
N TYR A 32 6.74 -4.46 7.32
CA TYR A 32 6.12 -5.54 8.08
C TYR A 32 5.44 -4.97 9.33
N PHE A 33 4.19 -5.33 9.51
CA PHE A 33 3.40 -4.99 10.69
C PHE A 33 3.02 -6.25 11.44
N LYS A 34 3.27 -6.25 12.76
CA LYS A 34 2.95 -7.40 13.61
C LYS A 34 1.45 -7.56 13.82
N THR A 35 0.74 -6.43 13.93
CA THR A 35 -0.71 -6.42 14.15
C THR A 35 -1.44 -5.59 13.11
N LYS A 36 -2.70 -5.97 12.82
CA LYS A 36 -3.58 -5.22 11.93
C LYS A 36 -3.77 -3.78 12.39
N HIS A 37 -3.75 -3.56 13.70
CA HIS A 37 -3.94 -2.25 14.30
C HIS A 37 -2.79 -1.29 13.98
N GLU A 38 -1.54 -1.75 14.05
CA GLU A 38 -0.36 -0.94 13.67
C GLU A 38 -0.43 -0.54 12.19
N MET A 39 -0.79 -1.48 11.32
CA MET A 39 -0.98 -1.21 9.88
C MET A 39 -2.09 -0.17 9.64
N TYR A 40 -3.24 -0.29 10.32
CA TYR A 40 -4.33 0.68 10.20
C TYR A 40 -3.94 2.07 10.71
N LEU A 41 -3.22 2.16 11.84
CA LEU A 41 -2.72 3.42 12.36
C LEU A 41 -1.79 4.09 11.35
N TYR A 42 -0.82 3.33 10.83
CA TYR A 42 0.09 3.82 9.80
C TYR A 42 -0.65 4.37 8.58
N ALA A 43 -1.57 3.58 8.02
CA ALA A 43 -2.34 4.01 6.86
C ALA A 43 -3.21 5.23 7.15
N CYS A 44 -3.77 5.33 8.36
CA CYS A 44 -4.59 6.47 8.76
C CYS A 44 -3.76 7.74 8.98
N GLU A 45 -2.59 7.64 9.60
CA GLU A 45 -1.66 8.75 9.82
C GLU A 45 -1.11 9.27 8.49
N GLU A 46 -0.86 8.36 7.55
CA GLU A 46 -0.32 8.69 6.24
C GLU A 46 -1.40 9.06 5.20
N GLU A 47 -2.68 9.03 5.57
CA GLU A 47 -3.82 9.22 4.66
C GLU A 47 -3.78 8.29 3.43
N ARG A 48 -3.33 7.05 3.65
CA ARG A 48 -3.21 6.01 2.61
C ARG A 48 -4.36 5.03 2.67
N GLU A 49 -4.75 4.55 1.49
CA GLU A 49 -5.70 3.45 1.36
C GLU A 49 -5.00 2.11 1.65
N LEU A 50 -5.71 1.15 2.24
CA LEU A 50 -5.23 -0.20 2.47
C LEU A 50 -5.86 -1.13 1.44
N ILE A 51 -5.02 -1.80 0.66
CA ILE A 51 -5.45 -2.76 -0.37
C ILE A 51 -4.88 -4.13 -0.02
N GLU A 52 -5.77 -5.08 0.21
CA GLU A 52 -5.36 -6.47 0.44
C GLU A 52 -4.87 -7.08 -0.87
N ILE A 53 -3.68 -7.66 -0.85
CA ILE A 53 -3.13 -8.46 -1.95
C ILE A 53 -3.78 -9.83 -1.85
N THR A 54 -4.56 -10.18 -2.85
CA THR A 54 -5.18 -11.49 -3.00
C THR A 54 -4.61 -12.17 -4.23
N PHE A 55 -4.66 -13.50 -4.27
CA PHE A 55 -4.16 -14.26 -5.43
C PHE A 55 -4.79 -13.80 -6.77
N GLU A 56 -6.03 -13.30 -6.73
CA GLU A 56 -6.74 -12.82 -7.91
C GLU A 56 -6.29 -11.44 -8.39
N ASN A 57 -5.88 -10.55 -7.47
CA ASN A 57 -5.46 -9.20 -7.81
C ASN A 57 -3.93 -9.04 -7.92
N GLU A 58 -3.14 -9.95 -7.34
CA GLU A 58 -1.68 -9.86 -7.25
C GLU A 58 -1.04 -9.60 -8.62
N SER A 59 -1.47 -10.37 -9.63
CA SER A 59 -0.96 -10.23 -11.00
C SER A 59 -1.24 -8.84 -11.56
N GLN A 60 -2.46 -8.33 -11.39
CA GLN A 60 -2.86 -7.00 -11.87
C GLN A 60 -2.13 -5.89 -11.11
N LEU A 61 -1.95 -6.03 -9.80
CA LEU A 61 -1.20 -5.08 -8.97
C LEU A 61 0.26 -5.02 -9.42
N ARG A 62 0.88 -6.16 -9.66
CA ARG A 62 2.26 -6.25 -10.15
C ARG A 62 2.41 -5.65 -11.55
N GLU A 63 1.47 -5.92 -12.46
CA GLU A 63 1.45 -5.32 -13.80
C GLU A 63 1.23 -3.80 -13.76
N SER A 64 0.44 -3.30 -12.81
CA SER A 64 0.20 -1.87 -12.63
C SER A 64 1.39 -1.11 -12.05
N GLY A 65 2.42 -1.82 -11.59
CA GLY A 65 3.58 -1.20 -10.93
C GLY A 65 3.32 -0.80 -9.47
N ALA A 66 2.33 -1.41 -8.81
CA ALA A 66 2.02 -1.17 -7.38
C ALA A 66 3.25 -1.34 -6.47
N PHE A 67 4.12 -2.29 -6.81
CA PHE A 67 5.34 -2.63 -6.08
C PHE A 67 6.61 -1.97 -6.65
N ALA A 68 6.50 -1.14 -7.68
CA ALA A 68 7.65 -0.48 -8.28
C ALA A 68 8.05 0.73 -7.42
N ARG A 69 9.33 0.81 -7.03
CA ARG A 69 9.89 2.03 -6.43
C ARG A 69 9.97 3.10 -7.50
N GLU A 70 9.36 4.25 -7.24
CA GLU A 70 9.63 5.45 -8.06
C GLU A 70 10.97 6.03 -7.59
N PHE A 71 11.90 6.20 -8.53
CA PHE A 71 13.20 6.83 -8.30
C PHE A 71 13.13 8.33 -8.59
#